data_AF-A0A1Z5IZZ1-F1
#
_entry.id   AF-A0A1Z5IZZ1-F1
#
_cell.length_a   1.000
_cell.length_b   1.000
_cell.length_c   1.000
_cell.angle_alpha   90.00
_cell.angle_beta   90.00
_cell.angle_gamma   90.00
#
_symmetry.space_group_name_H-M   'P 1'
#
loop_
_entity.id
_entity.type
_entity.pdbx_description
1 polymer ?
#
loop_
_entity_poly.entity_id
_entity_poly.type
_entity_poly.pdbx_seq_one_letter_code
_entity_poly.pdbx_strand_id
1 'polypeptide(L)'
;MKFYDISEGDLMNYEEVSAALIKFRDERHWQNYHTLPALARALSIEAAEVNEHFLWKDSQNNDQILENKEDLQSLKMELADTLTYAYYMCDKLGVNPNDIVYEKLQTNKNRHWKFDK
;
A
#
# COMPACT_ATOMS: atom_id res chain seq x y z
N MET A 1 -23.36 0.89 6.25
CA MET A 1 -21.90 0.64 6.24
C MET A 1 -21.29 1.56 7.28
N LYS A 2 -20.71 1.03 8.37
CA LYS A 2 -20.14 1.87 9.43
C LYS A 2 -18.77 2.34 8.96
N PHE A 3 -18.65 3.63 8.67
CA PHE A 3 -17.35 4.29 8.65
C PHE A 3 -16.78 4.14 10.06
N TYR A 4 -15.57 3.59 10.18
CA TYR A 4 -14.84 3.72 11.43
C TYR A 4 -14.54 5.22 11.59
N ASP A 5 -15.29 5.86 12.50
CA ASP A 5 -15.01 7.20 12.95
C ASP A 5 -13.78 7.11 13.85
N ILE A 6 -12.59 7.11 13.24
CA ILE A 6 -11.32 7.07 13.97
C ILE A 6 -11.15 8.48 14.53
N SER A 7 -11.39 8.64 15.84
CA SER A 7 -11.08 9.87 16.56
C SER A 7 -9.58 10.17 16.41
N GLU A 8 -9.19 11.45 16.40
CA GLU A 8 -7.81 11.92 16.19
C GLU A 8 -6.77 11.35 17.20
N GLY A 9 -7.19 10.56 18.19
CA GLY A 9 -6.34 9.92 19.20
C GLY A 9 -6.00 8.44 18.98
N ASP A 10 -6.62 7.74 18.02
CA ASP A 10 -6.50 6.26 17.86
C ASP A 10 -6.01 5.83 16.46
N LEU A 11 -5.22 6.67 15.77
CA LEU A 11 -4.58 6.24 14.53
C LEU A 11 -3.42 5.29 14.84
N MET A 12 -3.56 4.03 14.40
CA MET A 12 -2.51 3.04 14.53
C MET A 12 -1.24 3.52 13.81
N ASN A 13 -0.12 3.51 14.52
CA ASN A 13 1.18 3.71 13.90
C ASN A 13 1.56 2.49 13.04
N TYR A 14 2.60 2.62 12.20
CA TYR A 14 2.98 1.54 11.28
C TYR A 14 3.42 0.24 11.99
N GLU A 15 3.96 0.32 13.22
CA GLU A 15 4.35 -0.85 14.01
C GLU A 15 3.11 -1.60 14.48
N GLU A 16 2.10 -0.87 14.94
CA GLU A 16 0.80 -1.41 15.35
C GLU A 16 0.10 -2.08 14.16
N VAL A 17 0.10 -1.42 12.98
CA VAL A 17 -0.46 -1.99 11.75
C VAL A 17 0.29 -3.27 11.35
N SER A 18 1.62 -3.23 11.32
CA SER A 18 2.45 -4.40 10.98
C SER A 18 2.19 -5.56 11.92
N ALA A 19 2.13 -5.30 13.24
CA ALA A 19 1.83 -6.30 14.25
C ALA A 19 0.43 -6.92 14.08
N ALA A 20 -0.58 -6.10 13.78
CA ALA A 20 -1.94 -6.58 13.53
C ALA A 20 -2.02 -7.47 12.29
N LEU A 21 -1.34 -7.10 11.19
CA LEU A 21 -1.26 -7.90 9.97
C LEU A 21 -0.55 -9.24 10.21
N ILE A 22 0.60 -9.22 10.89
CA ILE A 22 1.36 -10.43 11.23
C ILE A 22 0.50 -11.37 12.08
N LYS A 23 -0.17 -10.84 13.11
CA LYS A 23 -1.09 -11.60 13.94
C LYS A 23 -2.22 -12.23 13.11
N PHE A 24 -2.85 -11.45 12.22
CA PHE A 24 -3.93 -11.94 11.35
C PHE A 24 -3.48 -13.08 10.44
N ARG A 25 -2.27 -12.99 9.86
CA ARG A 25 -1.64 -14.03 9.05
C ARG A 25 -1.38 -15.29 9.86
N ASP A 26 -0.80 -15.15 11.05
CA ASP A 26 -0.36 -16.27 11.88
C ASP A 26 -1.54 -17.04 12.47
N GLU A 27 -2.62 -16.34 12.86
CA GLU A 27 -3.89 -16.94 13.28
C GLU A 27 -4.51 -17.85 12.20
N ARG A 28 -4.20 -17.59 10.93
CA ARG A 28 -4.67 -18.39 9.77
C ARG A 28 -3.65 -19.39 9.28
N HIS A 29 -2.50 -19.47 9.95
CA HIS A 29 -1.37 -20.31 9.56
C HIS A 29 -0.87 -20.04 8.13
N TRP A 30 -0.97 -18.79 7.67
CA TRP A 30 -0.60 -18.41 6.29
C TRP A 30 0.88 -18.11 6.08
N GLN A 31 1.69 -18.10 7.15
CA GLN A 31 3.13 -17.80 7.09
C GLN A 31 3.90 -18.67 6.08
N ASN A 32 3.45 -19.90 5.84
CA ASN A 32 4.07 -20.82 4.89
C ASN A 32 3.84 -20.41 3.42
N TYR A 33 2.76 -19.69 3.12
CA TYR A 33 2.44 -19.20 1.78
C TYR A 33 3.10 -17.84 1.50
N HIS A 34 3.45 -17.09 2.54
CA HIS A 34 4.12 -15.78 2.47
C HIS A 34 5.63 -15.95 2.18
N THR A 35 5.95 -16.52 1.03
CA THR A 35 7.30 -16.54 0.46
C THR A 35 7.58 -15.21 -0.27
N LEU A 36 8.84 -14.78 -0.39
CA LEU A 36 9.17 -13.54 -1.10
C LEU A 36 8.63 -13.51 -2.55
N PRO A 37 8.72 -14.60 -3.36
CA PRO A 37 8.13 -14.60 -4.69
C PRO A 37 6.60 -14.56 -4.71
N ALA A 38 5.93 -15.08 -3.68
CA ALA A 38 4.47 -15.00 -3.58
C ALA A 38 4.03 -13.59 -3.19
N LEU A 39 4.69 -12.98 -2.20
CA LEU A 39 4.42 -11.62 -1.74
C LEU A 39 4.68 -10.60 -2.85
N ALA A 40 5.79 -10.73 -3.60
CA ALA A 40 6.07 -9.85 -4.73
C ALA A 40 5.02 -9.95 -5.83
N ARG A 41 4.48 -11.16 -6.09
CA ARG A 41 3.38 -11.35 -7.05
C ARG A 41 2.09 -10.72 -6.56
N ALA A 42 1.72 -10.96 -5.30
CA ALA A 42 0.53 -10.36 -4.70
C ALA A 42 0.61 -8.82 -4.75
N LEU A 43 1.72 -8.24 -4.28
CA LEU A 43 1.99 -6.81 -4.37
C LEU A 43 1.82 -6.25 -5.79
N SER A 44 2.31 -6.99 -6.80
CA SER A 44 2.18 -6.58 -8.21
C SER A 44 0.74 -6.66 -8.73
N ILE A 45 -0.07 -7.58 -8.21
CA ILE A 45 -1.49 -7.70 -8.56
C ILE A 45 -2.24 -6.50 -7.99
N GLU A 46 -2.11 -6.23 -6.69
CA GLU A 46 -2.82 -5.10 -6.06
C GLU A 46 -2.40 -3.75 -6.66
N ALA A 47 -1.11 -3.60 -6.99
CA ALA A 47 -0.63 -2.40 -7.67
C ALA A 47 -1.23 -2.25 -9.09
N ALA A 48 -1.56 -3.37 -9.75
CA ALA A 48 -2.28 -3.34 -11.02
C ALA A 48 -3.74 -2.94 -10.80
N GLU A 49 -4.41 -3.44 -9.75
CA GLU A 49 -5.78 -3.05 -9.38
C GLU A 49 -5.90 -1.55 -9.06
N VAL A 50 -4.89 -0.97 -8.40
CA VAL A 50 -4.77 0.50 -8.26
C VAL A 50 -4.76 1.19 -9.64
N ASN A 51 -4.06 0.63 -10.62
CA ASN A 51 -3.98 1.18 -11.97
C ASN A 51 -5.29 0.96 -12.77
N GLU A 52 -6.06 -0.08 -12.47
CA GLU A 52 -7.33 -0.38 -13.14
C GLU A 52 -8.35 0.76 -13.02
N HIS A 53 -8.31 1.49 -11.90
CA HIS A 53 -9.12 2.69 -11.67
C HIS A 53 -8.96 3.80 -12.71
N PHE A 54 -7.89 3.77 -13.50
CA PHE A 54 -7.54 4.80 -14.48
C PHE A 54 -7.58 4.31 -15.94
N LEU A 55 -7.84 3.02 -16.20
CA LEU A 55 -7.75 2.43 -17.55
C LEU A 55 -8.59 3.17 -18.61
N TRP A 56 -9.75 3.69 -18.22
CA TRP A 56 -10.70 4.34 -19.13
C TRP A 56 -10.87 5.84 -18.85
N LYS A 57 -10.01 6.44 -18.00
CA LYS A 57 -10.08 7.87 -17.64
C LYS A 57 -9.07 8.64 -18.50
N ASP A 58 -9.49 9.79 -19.03
CA ASP A 58 -8.65 10.57 -19.96
C ASP A 58 -7.40 11.10 -19.23
N SER A 59 -6.23 10.78 -19.80
CA SER A 59 -4.87 10.89 -19.28
C SER A 59 -4.43 12.26 -18.72
N GLN A 60 -5.24 13.31 -18.90
CA GLN A 60 -4.84 14.70 -18.64
C GLN A 60 -5.29 15.22 -17.26
N ASN A 61 -6.35 14.66 -16.63
CA ASN A 61 -6.75 15.07 -15.28
C ASN A 61 -7.68 14.04 -14.60
N ASN A 62 -7.10 13.08 -13.88
CA ASN A 62 -7.81 11.93 -13.32
C ASN A 62 -8.40 12.16 -11.91
N ASP A 63 -8.36 13.39 -11.41
CA ASP A 63 -8.91 13.76 -10.09
C ASP A 63 -10.44 13.63 -10.03
N GLN A 64 -11.14 13.39 -11.15
CA GLN A 64 -12.57 13.06 -11.17
C GLN A 64 -12.90 11.83 -10.30
N ILE A 65 -11.94 10.93 -10.08
CA ILE A 65 -12.12 9.81 -9.16
C ILE A 65 -12.42 10.26 -7.72
N LEU A 66 -12.01 11.48 -7.35
CA LEU A 66 -12.26 12.08 -6.04
C LEU A 66 -13.73 12.54 -5.89
N GLU A 67 -14.45 12.75 -6.99
CA GLU A 67 -15.84 13.23 -6.98
C GLU A 67 -16.85 12.09 -6.73
N ASN A 68 -16.50 10.86 -7.10
CA ASN A 68 -17.30 9.67 -6.83
C ASN A 68 -16.80 8.96 -5.56
N LYS A 69 -17.65 8.91 -4.53
CA LYS A 69 -17.32 8.29 -3.24
C LYS A 69 -17.03 6.79 -3.33
N GLU A 70 -17.72 6.08 -4.22
CA GLU A 70 -17.53 4.64 -4.41
C GLU A 70 -16.20 4.37 -5.10
N ASP A 71 -15.90 5.09 -6.19
CA ASP A 71 -14.61 4.95 -6.87
C ASP A 71 -13.43 5.32 -5.95
N LEU A 72 -13.55 6.43 -5.21
CA LEU A 72 -12.52 6.85 -4.26
C LEU A 72 -12.32 5.80 -3.16
N GLN A 73 -13.41 5.24 -2.62
CA GLN A 73 -13.31 4.22 -1.60
C GLN A 73 -12.66 2.95 -2.16
N SER A 74 -13.00 2.54 -3.38
CA SER A 74 -12.40 1.38 -4.04
C SER A 74 -10.90 1.59 -4.27
N LEU A 75 -10.49 2.72 -4.84
CA LEU A 75 -9.07 3.06 -5.01
C LEU A 75 -8.29 3.01 -3.68
N LYS A 76 -8.90 3.52 -2.60
CA LYS A 76 -8.29 3.47 -1.26
C LYS A 76 -8.12 2.03 -0.76
N MET A 77 -9.04 1.12 -1.08
CA MET A 77 -8.92 -0.29 -0.70
C MET A 77 -7.79 -0.97 -1.47
N GLU A 78 -7.71 -0.79 -2.79
CA GLU A 78 -6.61 -1.41 -3.57
C GLU A 78 -5.23 -0.86 -3.20
N LEU A 79 -5.17 0.44 -2.85
CA LEU A 79 -3.95 1.01 -2.29
C LEU A 79 -3.61 0.41 -0.91
N ALA A 80 -4.61 0.16 -0.07
CA ALA A 80 -4.42 -0.49 1.22
C ALA A 80 -3.96 -1.95 1.06
N ASP A 81 -4.46 -2.69 0.07
CA ASP A 81 -4.03 -4.05 -0.22
C ASP A 81 -2.58 -4.07 -0.76
N THR A 82 -2.24 -3.12 -1.63
CA THR A 82 -0.84 -2.90 -2.08
C THR A 82 0.09 -2.67 -0.88
N LEU A 83 -0.27 -1.77 0.03
CA LEU A 83 0.51 -1.52 1.24
C LEU A 83 0.58 -2.75 2.14
N THR A 84 -0.50 -3.50 2.29
CA THR A 84 -0.57 -4.71 3.12
C THR A 84 0.44 -5.76 2.67
N TYR A 85 0.55 -6.04 1.37
CA TYR A 85 1.57 -6.97 0.88
C TYR A 85 2.99 -6.41 0.97
N ALA A 86 3.17 -5.08 0.86
CA ALA A 86 4.46 -4.46 1.16
C ALA A 86 4.86 -4.64 2.63
N TYR A 87 3.93 -4.49 3.58
CA TYR A 87 4.16 -4.76 5.00
C TYR A 87 4.55 -6.22 5.25
N TYR A 88 3.82 -7.18 4.69
CA TYR A 88 4.19 -8.60 4.80
C TYR A 88 5.57 -8.90 4.19
N MET A 89 5.93 -8.22 3.10
CA MET A 89 7.24 -8.38 2.48
C MET A 89 8.35 -7.78 3.33
N CYS A 90 8.11 -6.63 3.97
CA CYS A 90 9.04 -6.02 4.94
C CYS A 90 9.28 -6.95 6.14
N ASP A 91 8.21 -7.52 6.71
CA ASP A 91 8.32 -8.53 7.77
C ASP A 91 9.15 -9.75 7.31
N LYS A 92 8.88 -10.27 6.11
CA LYS A 92 9.64 -11.41 5.56
C LYS A 92 11.12 -11.10 5.32
N LEU A 93 11.46 -9.85 5.04
CA LEU A 93 12.83 -9.36 4.86
C LEU A 93 13.49 -8.97 6.19
N GLY A 94 12.74 -8.87 7.28
CA GLY A 94 13.24 -8.39 8.57
C GLY A 94 13.61 -6.91 8.56
N VAL A 95 12.88 -6.09 7.79
CA VAL A 95 13.14 -4.64 7.67
C VAL A 95 11.95 -3.82 8.13
N ASN A 96 12.25 -2.61 8.59
CA ASN A 96 11.25 -1.63 8.96
C ASN A 96 10.78 -0.84 7.72
N PRO A 97 9.47 -0.77 7.44
CA PRO A 97 8.93 -0.06 6.28
C PRO A 97 9.33 1.42 6.22
N ASN A 98 9.27 2.14 7.34
CA ASN A 98 9.58 3.57 7.37
C ASN A 98 11.08 3.83 7.19
N ASP A 99 11.93 2.98 7.77
CA ASP A 99 13.39 3.13 7.63
C ASP A 99 13.82 2.94 6.16
N ILE A 100 13.31 1.91 5.47
CA ILE A 100 13.67 1.66 4.06
C ILE A 100 13.13 2.76 3.12
N VAL A 101 11.96 3.31 3.43
CA VAL A 101 11.41 4.46 2.68
C VAL A 101 12.25 5.71 2.93
N TYR A 102 12.64 5.96 4.18
CA TYR A 102 13.47 7.11 4.53
C TYR A 102 14.85 7.04 3.90
N GLU A 103 15.50 5.86 3.92
CA GLU A 103 16.77 5.62 3.23
C GLU A 103 16.64 5.90 1.73
N LYS A 104 15.57 5.39 1.11
CA LYS A 104 15.28 5.64 -0.31
C LYS A 104 15.03 7.12 -0.59
N LEU A 105 14.34 7.83 0.29
CA LEU A 105 14.12 9.27 0.19
C LEU A 105 15.44 10.05 0.21
N GLN A 106 16.37 9.75 1.13
CA GLN A 106 17.67 10.42 1.15
C GLN A 106 18.46 10.17 -0.14
N THR A 107 18.38 8.96 -0.68
CA THR A 107 18.96 8.64 -2.00
C THR A 107 18.31 9.46 -3.12
N ASN A 108 16.99 9.59 -3.10
CA ASN A 108 16.23 10.30 -4.15
C ASN A 108 16.43 11.82 -4.11
N LYS A 109 16.68 12.44 -2.95
CA LYS A 109 16.98 13.88 -2.85
C LYS A 109 18.19 14.33 -3.68
N ASN A 110 19.12 13.42 -3.91
CA ASN A 110 20.33 13.68 -4.69
C ASN A 110 20.18 13.28 -6.17
N ARG A 111 18.99 12.81 -6.59
CA ARG A 111 18.71 12.45 -7.98
C ARG A 111 18.08 13.62 -8.72
N HIS A 112 18.55 13.88 -9.94
CA HIS A 112 17.94 14.84 -10.85
C HIS A 112 17.14 14.09 -11.92
N TRP A 113 15.84 14.36 -12.00
CA TRP A 113 14.98 13.90 -13.09
C TRP A 113 14.78 15.02 -14.12
N LYS A 114 14.76 14.67 -15.41
CA LYS A 114 14.35 15.57 -16.49
C LYS A 114 12.91 15.22 -16.83
N PHE A 115 11.98 16.05 -16.36
CA PHE A 115 10.55 15.89 -16.67
C PHE A 115 10.13 16.61 -17.96
N ASP A 116 11.03 17.44 -18.51
CA ASP A 116 10.81 18.13 -19.78
C ASP A 116 11.55 17.40 -20.92
N LYS A 117 10.80 16.64 -21.70
CA LYS A 117 11.11 16.28 -23.10
C LYS A 117 9.83 16.13 -23.88
#